data_AF-A0AAD0SI97-F1
#
_entry.id   AF-A0AAD0SI97-F1
#
_cell.length_a   1.000
_cell.length_b   1.000
_cell.length_c   1.000
_cell.angle_alpha   90.00
_cell.angle_beta   90.00
_cell.angle_gamma   90.00
#
_symmetry.space_group_name_H-M   'P 1'
#
loop_
_entity.id
_entity.type
_entity.pdbx_description
1 polymer ?
#
loop_
_entity_poly.entity_id
_entity_poly.type
_entity_poly.pdbx_seq_one_letter_code
_entity_poly.pdbx_strand_id
1 'polypeptide(L)'
;MATEKKRPRRRCKVCREWFHPRFPNEQWCSPEHGAKYGLMLREKEKLKAEQRRRKEAQQERRTTKIRKLEVQPLSYFHKKAQQAFNQFIRERDIDQPCISCGRFHDGQWHAGHYRTVGASPETRYDETNCHRQCAPCNNHLSGNIENYTPNLIAKIGQAAFDRLMGPHKPKKWTREELQELAAEYRRKTRELIKQREES
;
A
#
# COMPACT_ATOMS: atom_id res chain seq x y z
N MET A 1 -49.51 -57.94 -25.33
CA MET A 1 -48.75 -57.25 -24.26
C MET A 1 -47.83 -56.24 -24.92
N ALA A 2 -48.05 -54.94 -24.72
CA ALA A 2 -47.20 -53.91 -25.32
C ALA A 2 -45.81 -53.96 -24.67
N THR A 3 -44.77 -54.24 -25.45
CA THR A 3 -43.38 -54.17 -24.99
C THR A 3 -43.03 -52.72 -24.70
N GLU A 4 -42.90 -52.36 -23.43
CA GLU A 4 -42.42 -51.02 -23.04
C GLU A 4 -41.04 -50.76 -23.69
N LYS A 5 -41.00 -49.79 -24.61
CA LYS A 5 -39.79 -49.45 -25.36
C LYS A 5 -38.78 -48.80 -24.42
N LYS A 6 -37.67 -49.50 -24.13
CA LYS A 6 -36.61 -49.00 -23.24
C LYS A 6 -36.00 -47.71 -23.80
N ARG A 7 -35.76 -46.73 -22.93
CA ARG A 7 -35.11 -45.46 -23.29
C ARG A 7 -33.64 -45.68 -23.69
N PRO A 8 -33.01 -44.78 -24.48
CA PRO A 8 -31.60 -44.89 -24.81
C PRO A 8 -30.70 -44.96 -23.57
N ARG A 9 -29.69 -45.83 -23.62
CA ARG A 9 -28.72 -45.99 -22.52
C ARG A 9 -27.89 -44.73 -22.29
N ARG A 10 -27.46 -44.49 -21.05
CA ARG A 10 -26.52 -43.43 -20.67
C ARG A 10 -25.58 -43.90 -19.55
N ARG A 11 -24.50 -43.16 -19.30
CA ARG A 11 -23.54 -43.46 -18.22
C ARG A 11 -23.98 -42.83 -16.89
N CYS A 12 -23.94 -43.62 -15.81
CA CYS A 12 -24.20 -43.15 -14.46
C CYS A 12 -23.17 -42.08 -14.04
N LYS A 13 -23.62 -41.00 -13.40
CA LYS A 13 -22.72 -39.92 -12.94
C LYS A 13 -21.88 -40.28 -11.71
N VAL A 14 -22.16 -41.41 -11.05
CA VAL A 14 -21.43 -41.91 -9.88
C VAL A 14 -20.48 -43.04 -10.26
N CYS A 15 -20.98 -44.19 -10.74
CA CYS A 15 -20.15 -45.36 -11.08
C CYS A 15 -19.70 -45.43 -12.55
N ARG A 16 -20.20 -44.55 -13.44
CA ARG A 16 -19.89 -44.50 -14.88
C ARG A 16 -20.38 -45.67 -15.74
N GLU A 17 -21.05 -46.66 -15.15
CA GLU A 17 -21.65 -47.78 -15.89
C GLU A 17 -22.82 -47.35 -16.78
N TRP A 18 -23.06 -48.11 -17.84
CA TRP A 18 -24.19 -47.90 -18.75
C TRP A 18 -25.48 -48.47 -18.17
N PHE A 19 -26.56 -47.68 -18.20
CA PHE A 19 -27.88 -48.10 -17.75
C PHE A 19 -28.98 -47.52 -18.64
N HIS A 20 -30.17 -48.14 -18.61
CA HIS A 20 -31.38 -47.60 -19.25
C HIS A 20 -32.19 -46.82 -18.21
N PRO A 21 -32.33 -45.49 -18.34
CA PRO A 21 -33.10 -44.70 -17.40
C PRO A 21 -34.59 -44.99 -17.52
N ARG A 22 -35.33 -44.92 -16.41
CA ARG A 22 -36.79 -44.98 -16.36
C ARG A 22 -37.40 -43.64 -16.76
N PHE A 23 -36.79 -42.53 -16.31
CA PHE A 23 -37.24 -41.16 -16.61
C PHE A 23 -36.15 -40.34 -17.34
N PRO A 24 -36.51 -39.31 -18.15
CA PRO A 24 -35.53 -38.56 -18.94
C PRO A 24 -34.44 -37.85 -18.10
N ASN A 25 -34.78 -37.45 -16.88
CA ASN A 25 -33.96 -36.69 -15.95
C ASN A 25 -33.05 -37.57 -15.06
N GLU A 26 -33.20 -38.90 -15.09
CA GLU A 26 -32.32 -39.80 -14.34
C GLU A 26 -30.92 -39.79 -14.95
N GLN A 27 -29.94 -39.59 -14.07
CA GLN A 27 -28.51 -39.55 -14.40
C GLN A 27 -27.71 -40.59 -13.58
N TRP A 28 -28.42 -41.45 -12.85
CA TRP A 28 -27.88 -42.45 -11.94
C TRP A 28 -28.53 -43.81 -12.21
N CYS A 29 -27.81 -44.91 -11.97
CA CYS A 29 -28.32 -46.26 -12.25
C CYS A 29 -29.11 -46.90 -11.10
N SER A 30 -29.08 -46.35 -9.89
CA SER A 30 -29.82 -46.85 -8.72
C SER A 30 -30.22 -45.70 -7.76
N PRO A 31 -31.25 -45.87 -6.91
CA PRO A 31 -31.63 -44.86 -5.92
C PRO A 31 -30.46 -44.37 -5.05
N GLU A 32 -29.56 -45.27 -4.65
CA GLU A 32 -28.35 -44.94 -3.89
C GLU A 32 -27.41 -44.00 -4.67
N HIS A 33 -27.16 -44.29 -5.95
CA HIS A 33 -26.38 -43.40 -6.81
C HIS A 33 -27.10 -42.07 -7.08
N GLY A 34 -28.44 -42.05 -7.06
CA GLY A 34 -29.21 -40.81 -7.11
C GLY A 34 -28.94 -39.93 -5.89
N ALA A 35 -28.97 -40.52 -4.68
CA ALA A 35 -28.65 -39.81 -3.45
C ALA A 35 -27.20 -39.28 -3.44
N LYS A 36 -26.22 -40.12 -3.82
CA LYS A 36 -24.79 -39.71 -3.92
C LYS A 36 -24.60 -38.56 -4.91
N TYR A 37 -25.21 -38.66 -6.09
CA TYR A 37 -25.13 -37.60 -7.11
C TYR A 37 -25.79 -36.30 -6.62
N GLY A 38 -26.92 -36.39 -5.92
CA GLY A 38 -27.56 -35.24 -5.28
C GLY A 38 -26.65 -34.53 -4.27
N LEU A 39 -25.90 -35.29 -3.44
CA LEU A 39 -24.92 -34.71 -2.52
C LEU A 39 -23.75 -34.03 -3.26
N MET A 40 -23.20 -34.68 -4.30
CA MET A 40 -22.12 -34.09 -5.13
C MET A 40 -22.55 -32.77 -5.79
N LEU A 41 -23.78 -32.70 -6.30
CA LEU A 41 -24.31 -31.46 -6.88
C LEU A 41 -24.43 -30.35 -5.82
N ARG A 42 -24.97 -30.66 -4.64
CA ARG A 42 -25.07 -29.69 -3.52
C ARG A 42 -23.70 -29.19 -3.07
N GLU A 43 -22.71 -30.06 -2.97
CA GLU A 43 -21.34 -29.68 -2.62
C GLU A 43 -20.73 -28.75 -3.68
N LYS A 44 -20.88 -29.11 -4.97
CA LYS A 44 -20.43 -28.27 -6.08
C LYS A 44 -21.11 -26.90 -6.10
N GLU A 45 -22.40 -26.83 -5.78
CA GLU A 45 -23.15 -25.58 -5.65
C GLU A 45 -22.65 -24.74 -4.47
N LYS A 46 -22.39 -25.35 -3.31
CA LYS A 46 -21.80 -24.69 -2.14
C LYS A 46 -20.44 -24.06 -2.47
N LEU A 47 -19.54 -24.83 -3.09
CA LEU A 47 -18.21 -24.35 -3.50
C LEU A 47 -18.32 -23.19 -4.50
N LYS A 48 -19.20 -23.29 -5.50
CA LYS A 48 -19.45 -22.20 -6.47
C LYS A 48 -20.01 -20.95 -5.78
N ALA A 49 -20.95 -21.11 -4.85
CA ALA A 49 -21.54 -20.01 -4.11
C ALA A 49 -20.50 -19.32 -3.19
N GLU A 50 -19.60 -20.08 -2.56
CA GLU A 50 -18.49 -19.54 -1.78
C GLU A 50 -17.50 -18.77 -2.67
N GLN A 51 -17.08 -19.33 -3.80
CA GLN A 51 -16.22 -18.63 -4.76
C GLN A 51 -16.84 -17.34 -5.27
N ARG A 52 -18.14 -17.34 -5.57
CA ARG A 52 -18.88 -16.13 -5.97
C ARG A 52 -18.87 -15.08 -4.87
N ARG A 53 -19.23 -15.46 -3.64
CA ARG A 53 -19.20 -14.57 -2.46
C ARG A 53 -17.82 -13.96 -2.23
N ARG A 54 -16.75 -14.76 -2.38
CA ARG A 54 -15.37 -14.27 -2.24
C ARG A 54 -15.01 -13.24 -3.30
N LYS A 55 -15.40 -13.46 -4.56
CA LYS A 55 -15.17 -12.51 -5.66
C LYS A 55 -15.97 -11.22 -5.48
N GLU A 56 -17.24 -11.33 -5.12
CA GLU A 56 -18.11 -10.18 -4.83
C GLU A 56 -17.55 -9.34 -3.68
N ALA A 57 -17.18 -9.98 -2.56
CA ALA A 57 -16.56 -9.30 -1.43
C ALA A 57 -15.22 -8.63 -1.78
N GLN A 58 -14.41 -9.25 -2.64
CA GLN A 58 -13.16 -8.65 -3.12
C GLN A 58 -13.42 -7.42 -4.00
N GLN A 59 -14.41 -7.50 -4.90
CA GLN A 59 -14.80 -6.40 -5.76
C GLN A 59 -15.36 -5.24 -4.94
N GLU A 60 -16.25 -5.53 -3.98
CA GLU A 60 -16.80 -4.54 -3.05
C GLU A 60 -15.70 -3.85 -2.26
N ARG A 61 -14.75 -4.60 -1.68
CA ARG A 61 -13.59 -4.01 -0.98
C ARG A 61 -12.79 -3.07 -1.88
N ARG A 62 -12.58 -3.44 -3.14
CA ARG A 62 -11.86 -2.61 -4.12
C ARG A 62 -12.64 -1.34 -4.44
N THR A 63 -13.93 -1.43 -4.72
CA THR A 63 -14.77 -0.26 -5.05
C THR A 63 -14.91 0.68 -3.85
N THR A 64 -15.14 0.14 -2.64
CA THR A 64 -15.16 0.92 -1.40
C THR A 64 -13.84 1.65 -1.18
N LYS A 65 -12.69 1.02 -1.45
CA LYS A 65 -11.37 1.65 -1.32
C LYS A 65 -11.19 2.82 -2.30
N ILE A 66 -11.63 2.65 -3.55
CA ILE A 66 -11.55 3.70 -4.57
C ILE A 66 -12.43 4.89 -4.17
N ARG A 67 -13.70 4.63 -3.86
CA ARG A 67 -14.64 5.68 -3.40
C ARG A 67 -14.11 6.43 -2.18
N LYS A 68 -13.56 5.70 -1.21
CA LYS A 68 -12.95 6.30 -0.01
C LYS A 68 -11.76 7.20 -0.34
N LEU A 69 -10.97 6.90 -1.38
CA LEU A 69 -9.84 7.72 -1.82
C LEU A 69 -10.30 8.95 -2.60
N GLU A 70 -11.33 8.84 -3.44
CA GLU A 70 -11.89 9.94 -4.24
C GLU A 70 -12.41 11.09 -3.36
N VAL A 71 -13.02 10.74 -2.22
CA VAL A 71 -13.55 11.71 -1.24
C VAL A 71 -12.49 12.25 -0.28
N GLN A 72 -11.24 11.79 -0.34
CA GLN A 72 -10.22 12.30 0.58
C GLN A 72 -9.86 13.77 0.27
N PRO A 73 -9.67 14.60 1.31
CA PRO A 73 -9.18 15.96 1.13
C PRO A 73 -7.69 15.98 0.73
N LEU A 74 -7.23 17.10 0.17
CA LEU A 74 -5.82 17.27 -0.24
C LEU A 74 -4.83 17.06 0.93
N SER A 75 -5.23 17.41 2.16
CA SER A 75 -4.45 17.22 3.38
C SER A 75 -4.11 15.74 3.65
N TYR A 76 -4.99 14.81 3.27
CA TYR A 76 -4.72 13.38 3.34
C TYR A 76 -3.52 12.99 2.47
N PHE A 77 -3.50 13.48 1.23
CA PHE A 77 -2.41 13.21 0.29
C PHE A 77 -1.10 13.86 0.72
N HIS A 78 -1.15 15.09 1.24
CA HIS A 78 0.02 15.73 1.87
C HIS A 78 0.58 14.90 3.02
N LYS A 79 -0.28 14.36 3.90
CA LYS A 79 0.16 13.50 5.01
C LYS A 79 0.87 12.25 4.48
N LYS A 80 0.36 11.63 3.41
CA LYS A 80 0.98 10.44 2.80
C LYS A 80 2.31 10.75 2.12
N ALA A 81 2.42 11.89 1.43
CA ALA A 81 3.66 12.35 0.83
C ALA A 81 4.71 12.69 1.90
N GLN A 82 4.33 13.43 2.94
CA GLN A 82 5.20 13.79 4.05
C GLN A 82 5.73 12.55 4.79
N GLN A 83 4.88 11.53 5.01
CA GLN A 83 5.31 10.28 5.63
C GLN A 83 6.40 9.58 4.81
N ALA A 84 6.21 9.50 3.48
CA ALA A 84 7.18 8.89 2.57
C ALA A 84 8.49 9.70 2.52
N PHE A 85 8.39 11.03 2.39
CA PHE A 85 9.52 11.95 2.41
C PHE A 85 10.32 11.84 3.71
N ASN A 86 9.65 11.92 4.87
CA ASN A 86 10.32 11.83 6.17
C ASN A 86 11.01 10.48 6.39
N GLN A 87 10.44 9.40 5.87
CA GLN A 87 11.09 8.09 5.92
C GLN A 87 12.36 8.10 5.07
N PHE A 88 12.28 8.61 3.84
CA PHE A 88 13.45 8.75 2.98
C PHE A 88 14.56 9.57 3.64
N ILE A 89 14.26 10.74 4.21
CA ILE A 89 15.27 11.58 4.88
C ILE A 89 15.98 10.82 6.01
N ARG A 90 15.24 10.06 6.83
CA ARG A 90 15.84 9.28 7.93
C ARG A 90 16.73 8.15 7.43
N GLU A 91 16.35 7.48 6.34
CA GLU A 91 17.15 6.41 5.74
C GLU A 91 18.38 6.97 5.01
N ARG A 92 18.22 8.08 4.26
CA ARG A 92 19.32 8.78 3.58
C ARG A 92 20.42 9.20 4.56
N ASP A 93 20.01 9.72 5.71
CA ASP A 93 20.91 10.24 6.74
C ASP A 93 21.19 9.22 7.87
N ILE A 94 20.99 7.91 7.65
CA ILE A 94 21.03 6.91 8.73
C ILE A 94 22.38 6.82 9.44
N ASP A 95 23.47 7.10 8.74
CA ASP A 95 24.83 7.06 9.30
C ASP A 95 25.34 8.44 9.72
N GLN A 96 24.49 9.47 9.62
CA GLN A 96 24.84 10.85 9.95
C GLN A 96 24.37 11.22 11.36
N PRO A 97 25.16 11.92 12.18
CA PRO A 97 24.71 12.34 13.50
C PRO A 97 23.52 13.30 13.41
N CYS A 98 22.91 13.62 14.55
CA CYS A 98 21.88 14.66 14.61
C CYS A 98 22.40 15.98 14.01
N ILE A 99 21.69 16.51 13.02
CA ILE A 99 22.11 17.73 12.30
C ILE A 99 22.26 18.95 13.22
N SER A 100 21.57 18.99 14.37
CA SER A 100 21.70 20.11 15.30
C SER A 100 22.81 19.89 16.32
N CYS A 101 22.81 18.77 17.05
CA CYS A 101 23.74 18.59 18.18
C CYS A 101 24.99 17.75 17.86
N GLY A 102 25.11 17.20 16.65
CA GLY A 102 26.28 16.41 16.24
C GLY A 102 26.41 15.04 16.93
N ARG A 103 25.46 14.64 17.77
CA ARG A 103 25.50 13.36 18.51
C ARG A 103 24.72 12.26 17.79
N PHE A 104 25.20 11.03 17.96
CA PHE A 104 24.40 9.82 17.74
C PHE A 104 23.57 9.55 18.99
N HIS A 105 22.32 9.14 18.79
CA HIS A 105 21.33 8.93 19.82
C HIS A 105 20.63 7.59 19.57
N ASP A 106 20.38 6.84 20.64
CA ASP A 106 19.60 5.59 20.59
C ASP A 106 18.08 5.82 20.65
N GLY A 107 17.67 7.09 20.77
CA GLY A 107 16.27 7.49 20.84
C GLY A 107 15.60 7.65 19.47
N GLN A 108 14.39 8.23 19.49
CA GLN A 108 13.64 8.47 18.27
C GLN A 108 14.32 9.51 17.35
N TRP A 109 14.44 9.14 16.08
CA TRP A 109 14.92 10.01 15.01
C TRP A 109 13.77 10.59 14.18
N HIS A 110 13.88 11.86 13.84
CA HIS A 110 12.93 12.61 13.03
C HIS A 110 13.60 13.13 11.74
N ALA A 111 12.76 13.55 10.79
CA ALA A 111 13.17 14.34 9.65
C ALA A 111 12.84 15.80 10.00
N GLY A 112 13.83 16.53 10.49
CA GLY A 112 13.68 17.89 11.00
C GLY A 112 13.81 18.91 9.88
N HIS A 113 12.77 19.69 9.63
CA HIS A 113 12.78 20.79 8.67
C HIS A 113 13.43 22.02 9.29
N TYR A 114 14.45 22.57 8.61
CA TYR A 114 15.10 23.82 9.02
C TYR A 114 14.12 25.00 8.90
N ARG A 115 13.53 25.18 7.71
CA ARG A 115 12.35 26.04 7.50
C ARG A 115 11.09 25.21 7.69
N THR A 116 10.34 25.49 8.75
CA THR A 116 9.15 24.70 9.09
C THR A 116 8.13 24.66 7.97
N VAL A 117 7.38 23.56 7.90
CA VAL A 117 6.35 23.35 6.86
C VAL A 117 5.23 24.41 6.88
N GLY A 118 4.97 25.01 8.04
CA GLY A 118 4.00 26.10 8.18
C GLY A 118 4.54 27.43 7.69
N ALA A 119 5.83 27.71 7.92
CA ALA A 119 6.46 28.97 7.54
C ALA A 119 6.93 29.00 6.07
N SER A 120 7.26 27.84 5.50
CA SER A 120 7.77 27.72 4.13
C SER A 120 7.22 26.47 3.43
N PRO A 121 5.91 26.44 3.11
CA PRO A 121 5.28 25.28 2.47
C PRO A 121 5.88 24.93 1.10
N GLU A 122 6.43 25.91 0.38
CA GLU A 122 7.19 25.75 -0.87
C GLU A 122 8.38 24.79 -0.78
N THR A 123 9.08 24.75 0.36
CA THR A 123 10.32 24.00 0.60
C THR A 123 10.04 22.74 1.43
N ARG A 124 8.77 22.39 1.62
CA ARG A 124 8.32 21.23 2.41
C ARG A 124 8.98 19.92 1.98
N TYR A 125 9.17 19.74 0.68
CA TYR A 125 9.75 18.53 0.09
C TYR A 125 11.11 18.79 -0.56
N ASP A 126 11.75 19.91 -0.23
CA ASP A 126 13.14 20.17 -0.58
C ASP A 126 14.03 19.34 0.36
N GLU A 127 14.75 18.38 -0.22
CA GLU A 127 15.67 17.49 0.50
C GLU A 127 16.81 18.25 1.19
N THR A 128 17.14 19.48 0.75
CA THR A 128 18.15 20.35 1.38
C THR A 128 17.63 21.09 2.60
N ASN A 129 16.30 21.20 2.74
CA ASN A 129 15.64 21.83 3.90
C ASN A 129 15.41 20.84 5.06
N CYS A 130 15.59 19.53 4.85
CA CYS A 130 15.21 18.51 5.82
C CYS A 130 16.31 17.47 6.03
N HIS A 131 16.67 17.24 7.29
CA HIS A 131 17.76 16.35 7.67
C HIS A 131 17.40 15.55 8.92
N ARG A 132 18.13 14.46 9.17
CA ARG A 132 17.94 13.67 10.38
C ARG A 132 18.24 14.48 11.65
N GLN A 133 17.29 14.46 12.57
CA GLN A 133 17.35 15.19 13.83
C GLN A 133 16.82 14.35 14.99
N CYS A 134 17.47 14.40 16.15
CA CYS A 134 17.03 13.64 17.33
C CYS A 134 15.80 14.29 17.99
N ALA A 135 14.99 13.48 18.68
CA ALA A 135 13.79 13.96 19.37
C ALA A 135 14.03 15.13 20.33
N PRO A 136 15.09 15.18 21.16
CA PRO A 136 15.35 16.33 22.02
C PRO A 136 15.51 17.64 21.26
N CYS A 137 16.31 17.64 20.18
CA CYS A 137 16.52 18.84 19.37
C CYS A 137 15.26 19.23 18.60
N ASN A 138 14.57 18.27 17.98
CA ASN A 138 13.41 18.54 17.14
C ASN A 138 12.17 18.96 17.94
N ASN A 139 11.88 18.29 19.05
CA ASN A 139 10.60 18.44 19.77
C ASN A 139 10.68 19.39 20.97
N HIS A 140 11.84 19.51 21.63
CA HIS A 140 11.95 20.25 22.90
C HIS A 140 12.75 21.54 22.80
N LEU A 141 13.60 21.69 21.77
CA LEU A 141 14.45 22.87 21.57
C LEU A 141 14.04 23.68 20.34
N SER A 142 12.77 23.59 19.92
CA SER A 142 12.23 24.34 18.76
C SER A 142 13.05 24.13 17.48
N GLY A 143 13.46 22.88 17.21
CA GLY A 143 14.30 22.53 16.06
C GLY A 143 15.79 22.87 16.25
N ASN A 144 16.19 23.38 17.43
CA ASN A 144 17.56 23.73 17.81
C ASN A 144 18.30 24.48 16.68
N ILE A 145 17.64 25.53 16.18
CA ILE A 145 18.04 26.24 14.95
C ILE A 145 19.43 26.86 15.07
N GLU A 146 19.79 27.41 16.23
CA GLU A 146 21.11 28.00 16.48
C GLU A 146 22.25 27.04 16.13
N ASN A 147 22.13 25.78 16.54
CA ASN A 147 23.12 24.75 16.22
C ASN A 147 22.87 24.09 14.85
N TYR A 148 21.62 24.07 14.37
CA TYR A 148 21.29 23.53 13.04
C TYR A 148 21.93 24.39 11.94
N THR A 149 21.83 25.71 11.99
CA THR A 149 22.31 26.63 10.95
C THR A 149 23.76 26.40 10.51
N PRO A 150 24.77 26.42 11.41
CA PRO A 150 26.17 26.21 11.00
C PRO A 150 26.40 24.82 10.39
N ASN A 151 25.77 23.77 10.96
CA ASN A 151 25.88 22.40 10.44
C ASN A 151 25.19 22.24 9.08
N LEU A 152 24.07 22.93 8.87
CA LEU A 152 23.38 22.95 7.59
C LEU A 152 24.26 23.60 6.53
N ILE A 153 24.81 24.78 6.80
CA ILE A 153 25.74 25.47 5.89
C ILE A 153 26.94 24.59 5.56
N ALA A 154 27.52 23.91 6.55
CA ALA A 154 28.62 22.97 6.33
C ALA A 154 28.20 21.77 5.45
N LYS A 155 26.97 21.26 5.62
CA LYS A 155 26.46 20.09 4.89
C LYS A 155 26.05 20.39 3.44
N ILE A 156 25.37 21.51 3.18
CA ILE A 156 24.83 21.84 1.85
C ILE A 156 25.61 22.94 1.12
N GLY A 157 26.52 23.61 1.81
CA GLY A 157 27.27 24.76 1.31
C GLY A 157 26.48 26.08 1.39
N GLN A 158 27.21 27.19 1.44
CA GLN A 158 26.63 28.54 1.59
C GLN A 158 25.64 28.88 0.47
N ALA A 159 25.99 28.60 -0.80
CA ALA A 159 25.14 28.91 -1.93
C ALA A 159 23.78 28.19 -1.88
N ALA A 160 23.75 26.93 -1.44
CA ALA A 160 22.50 26.19 -1.29
C ALA A 160 21.68 26.70 -0.09
N PHE A 161 22.34 27.08 1.00
CA PHE A 161 21.71 27.71 2.15
C PHE A 161 21.07 29.06 1.78
N ASP A 162 21.78 29.92 1.04
CA ASP A 162 21.27 31.21 0.58
C ASP A 162 20.07 31.02 -0.34
N ARG A 163 20.10 30.02 -1.23
CA ARG A 163 18.95 29.63 -2.06
C ARG A 163 17.77 29.17 -1.20
N LEU A 164 18.02 28.37 -0.17
CA LEU A 164 16.98 27.89 0.74
C LEU A 164 16.33 29.05 1.51
N MET A 165 17.12 30.04 1.93
CA MET A 165 16.64 31.22 2.64
C MET A 165 16.03 32.29 1.74
N GLY A 166 16.33 32.24 0.44
CA GLY A 166 15.80 33.13 -0.57
C GLY A 166 14.31 32.94 -0.87
N PRO A 167 13.78 33.71 -1.84
CA PRO A 167 12.39 33.63 -2.25
C PRO A 167 12.10 32.37 -3.04
N HIS A 168 10.95 31.76 -2.79
CA HIS A 168 10.48 30.57 -3.47
C HIS A 168 9.08 30.80 -4.03
N LYS A 169 8.81 30.23 -5.20
CA LYS A 169 7.48 30.32 -5.80
C LYS A 169 6.51 29.39 -5.05
N PRO A 170 5.32 29.89 -4.64
CA PRO A 170 4.30 29.03 -4.07
C PRO A 170 3.92 27.91 -5.04
N LYS A 171 3.93 26.66 -4.56
CA LYS A 171 3.49 25.50 -5.33
C LYS A 171 2.10 25.06 -4.92
N LYS A 172 1.17 25.07 -5.87
CA LYS A 172 -0.16 24.49 -5.71
C LYS A 172 -0.11 23.02 -6.10
N TRP A 173 -0.18 22.14 -5.11
CA TRP A 173 -0.11 20.70 -5.31
C TRP A 173 -1.46 20.12 -5.74
N THR A 174 -1.44 19.23 -6.73
CA THR A 174 -2.59 18.39 -7.06
C THR A 174 -2.56 17.09 -6.24
N ARG A 175 -3.67 16.32 -6.29
CA ARG A 175 -3.73 15.02 -5.61
C ARG A 175 -2.77 14.03 -6.25
N GLU A 176 -2.73 14.04 -7.58
CA GLU A 176 -1.93 13.17 -8.43
C GLU A 176 -0.45 13.41 -8.18
N GLU A 177 0.01 14.67 -8.18
CA GLU A 177 1.39 15.03 -7.88
C GLU A 177 1.84 14.56 -6.48
N LEU A 178 0.97 14.68 -5.47
CA LEU A 178 1.29 14.22 -4.12
C LEU A 178 1.35 12.69 -4.01
N GLN A 179 0.52 11.98 -4.78
CA GLN A 179 0.57 10.52 -4.86
C GLN A 179 1.85 10.05 -5.56
N GLU A 180 2.23 10.70 -6.65
CA GLU A 180 3.48 10.46 -7.38
C GLU A 180 4.68 10.72 -6.48
N LEU A 181 4.71 11.87 -5.79
CA LEU A 181 5.77 12.21 -4.85
C LEU A 181 5.89 11.17 -3.73
N ALA A 182 4.76 10.73 -3.17
CA ALA A 182 4.75 9.67 -2.17
C ALA A 182 5.27 8.33 -2.72
N ALA A 183 4.99 8.01 -3.99
CA ALA A 183 5.47 6.80 -4.64
C ALA A 183 6.97 6.88 -4.93
N GLU A 184 7.45 8.04 -5.39
CA GLU A 184 8.87 8.33 -5.63
C GLU A 184 9.71 8.11 -4.36
N TYR A 185 9.35 8.77 -3.26
CA TYR A 185 10.12 8.62 -2.02
C TYR A 185 10.05 7.21 -1.43
N ARG A 186 8.93 6.50 -1.58
CA ARG A 186 8.87 5.06 -1.22
C ARG A 186 9.77 4.20 -2.10
N ARG A 187 9.99 4.57 -3.36
CA ARG A 187 10.93 3.87 -4.25
C ARG A 187 12.36 4.17 -3.83
N LYS A 188 12.72 5.45 -3.68
CA LYS A 188 14.04 5.90 -3.20
C LYS A 188 14.43 5.22 -1.87
N THR A 189 13.51 5.19 -0.90
CA THR A 189 13.73 4.50 0.38
C THR A 189 14.03 3.01 0.22
N ARG A 190 13.26 2.30 -0.62
CA ARG A 190 13.48 0.86 -0.87
C ARG A 190 14.82 0.61 -1.54
N GLU A 191 15.20 1.48 -2.47
CA GLU A 191 16.48 1.41 -3.16
C GLU A 191 17.65 1.63 -2.21
N LEU A 192 17.58 2.62 -1.31
CA LEU A 192 18.60 2.84 -0.27
C LEU A 192 18.75 1.64 0.67
N ILE A 193 17.63 1.08 1.15
CA ILE A 193 17.65 -0.09 2.03
C ILE A 193 18.29 -1.28 1.31
N LYS A 194 17.88 -1.53 0.06
CA LYS A 194 18.43 -2.61 -0.74
C LYS A 194 19.94 -2.45 -0.96
N GLN A 195 20.39 -1.26 -1.36
CA GLN A 195 21.82 -0.97 -1.56
C GLN A 195 22.64 -1.22 -0.29
N ARG A 196 22.09 -0.86 0.89
CA ARG A 196 22.72 -1.10 2.19
C ARG A 196 22.76 -2.58 2.57
N GLU A 197 21.75 -3.36 2.23
CA GLU A 197 21.73 -4.82 2.46
C GLU A 197 22.69 -5.58 1.52
N GLU A 198 23.00 -5.00 0.35
CA GLU A 198 23.91 -5.57 -0.66
C GLU A 198 25.38 -5.14 -0.48
N SER A 199 25.67 -4.16 0.39
CA SER A 199 27.01 -3.65 0.70
C SER A 199 27.64 -4.36 1.89
#